data_AF-A0A0C9T602-F1
#
_entry.id   AF-A0A0C9T602-F1
#
_cell.length_a   1.000
_cell.length_b   1.000
_cell.length_c   1.000
_cell.angle_alpha   90.00
_cell.angle_beta   90.00
_cell.angle_gamma   90.00
#
_symmetry.space_group_name_H-M   'P 1'
#
loop_
_entity.id
_entity.type
_entity.pdbx_description
1 polymer ?
#
loop_
_entity_poly.entity_id
_entity_poly.type
_entity_poly.pdbx_seq_one_letter_code
_entity_poly.pdbx_strand_id
1 'polypeptide(L)'
;GEYSGIEHEIVDGVVQSIKLITYEASERVARYAFNYAQSSGRKRVTAVHKANIMKMSDGMFLSACRQVSKDFPDISYDEDLLDRVCLQIVQNPAPYSNRVMVMPNLYGDILSDMCAGLIGGLGLTPSGNIGRDASIFEAVHGSAPDIAGMCLANPTALLLSSLMMLRHMNLNEYAAKIEKATLDTIAEGKTITGDLGGKATTKEYTAAIINRLARS
;
A
#
# COMPACT_ATOMS: atom_id res chain seq x y z
N GLY A 1 3.28 -16.32 4.52
CA GLY A 1 3.51 -16.27 3.07
C GLY A 1 4.90 -16.78 2.79
N GLU A 2 5.56 -16.21 1.79
CA GLU A 2 6.93 -16.49 1.40
C GLU A 2 7.94 -15.95 2.45
N TYR A 3 7.60 -14.89 3.17
CA TYR A 3 8.42 -14.36 4.28
C TYR A 3 8.19 -15.14 5.59
N SER A 4 8.20 -16.47 5.51
CA SER A 4 8.16 -17.33 6.70
C SER A 4 9.50 -17.37 7.44
N GLY A 5 10.59 -17.04 6.74
CA GLY A 5 11.97 -17.15 7.24
C GLY A 5 12.44 -18.59 7.44
N ILE A 6 11.72 -19.57 6.87
CA ILE A 6 12.05 -20.99 7.03
C ILE A 6 12.75 -21.48 5.76
N GLU A 7 14.06 -21.67 5.88
CA GLU A 7 14.94 -22.09 4.80
C GLU A 7 15.85 -23.24 5.23
N HIS A 8 16.14 -24.15 4.31
CA HIS A 8 17.01 -25.29 4.54
C HIS A 8 17.91 -25.51 3.32
N GLU A 9 19.19 -25.78 3.55
CA GLU A 9 20.03 -26.43 2.54
C GLU A 9 19.87 -27.95 2.69
N ILE A 10 19.21 -28.57 1.71
CA ILE A 10 18.84 -29.99 1.77
C ILE A 10 20.04 -30.89 1.53
N VAL A 11 20.87 -30.50 0.56
CA VAL A 11 22.21 -31.00 0.27
C VAL A 11 23.01 -29.83 -0.30
N ASP A 12 24.33 -29.96 -0.37
CA ASP A 12 25.23 -28.93 -0.92
C ASP A 12 24.72 -28.41 -2.28
N GLY A 13 24.40 -27.11 -2.33
CA GLY A 13 23.88 -26.44 -3.52
C GLY A 13 22.38 -26.59 -3.80
N VAL A 14 21.59 -27.19 -2.90
CA VAL A 14 20.13 -27.35 -3.05
C VAL A 14 19.41 -26.71 -1.87
N VAL A 15 18.77 -25.56 -2.11
CA VAL A 15 18.08 -24.77 -1.08
C VAL A 15 16.57 -24.87 -1.23
N GLN A 16 15.88 -25.07 -0.10
CA GLN A 16 14.43 -25.04 0.01
C GLN A 16 14.01 -23.80 0.82
N SER A 17 13.05 -23.06 0.31
CA SER A 17 12.33 -22.01 1.04
C SER A 17 10.85 -22.41 1.19
N ILE A 18 10.30 -22.31 2.40
CA ILE A 18 8.94 -22.77 2.69
C ILE A 18 7.96 -21.61 2.67
N LYS A 19 7.10 -21.57 1.66
CA LYS A 19 5.90 -20.72 1.65
C LYS A 19 4.83 -21.29 2.58
N LEU A 20 4.45 -20.53 3.60
CA LEU A 20 3.38 -20.90 4.54
C LEU A 20 2.13 -20.03 4.34
N ILE A 21 0.99 -20.66 4.05
CA ILE A 21 -0.33 -20.02 4.01
C ILE A 21 -1.22 -20.73 5.03
N THR A 22 -1.89 -19.97 5.88
CA THR A 22 -2.87 -20.48 6.84
C THR A 22 -4.24 -19.90 6.54
N TYR A 23 -5.29 -20.68 6.79
CA TYR A 23 -6.66 -20.23 6.57
C TYR A 23 -6.98 -19.02 7.45
N GLU A 24 -6.63 -19.06 8.73
CA GLU A 24 -6.89 -17.97 9.68
C GLU A 24 -6.27 -16.64 9.24
N ALA A 25 -5.00 -16.64 8.81
CA ALA A 25 -4.36 -15.40 8.35
C ALA A 25 -4.97 -14.90 7.02
N SER A 26 -5.35 -15.83 6.13
CA SER A 26 -5.98 -15.52 4.85
C SER A 26 -7.37 -14.92 5.04
N GLU A 27 -8.18 -15.49 5.94
CA GLU A 27 -9.50 -15.00 6.32
C GLU A 27 -9.39 -13.60 6.93
N ARG A 28 -8.43 -13.41 7.85
CA ARG A 28 -8.21 -12.12 8.52
C ARG A 28 -7.88 -11.00 7.54
N VAL A 29 -6.93 -11.21 6.62
CA VAL A 29 -6.57 -10.19 5.62
C VAL A 29 -7.68 -9.97 4.60
N ALA A 30 -8.41 -11.02 4.20
CA ALA A 30 -9.58 -10.87 3.35
C ALA A 30 -10.66 -10.03 4.03
N ARG A 31 -11.03 -10.35 5.27
CA ARG A 31 -12.04 -9.58 6.02
C ARG A 31 -11.63 -8.13 6.21
N TYR A 32 -10.35 -7.87 6.48
CA TYR A 32 -9.84 -6.51 6.51
C TYR A 32 -10.02 -5.80 5.15
N ALA A 33 -9.68 -6.44 4.04
CA ALA A 33 -9.82 -5.85 2.71
C ALA A 33 -11.29 -5.51 2.36
N PHE A 34 -12.24 -6.38 2.71
CA PHE A 34 -13.67 -6.11 2.52
C PHE A 34 -14.18 -4.97 3.41
N ASN A 35 -13.81 -4.95 4.69
CA ASN A 35 -14.13 -3.84 5.59
C ASN A 35 -13.55 -2.50 5.07
N TYR A 36 -12.29 -2.52 4.62
CA TYR A 36 -11.63 -1.35 4.05
C TYR A 36 -12.32 -0.88 2.77
N ALA A 37 -12.71 -1.79 1.89
CA ALA A 37 -13.48 -1.45 0.69
C ALA A 37 -14.81 -0.77 1.06
N GLN A 38 -15.55 -1.30 2.05
CA GLN A 38 -16.79 -0.69 2.52
C GLN A 38 -16.57 0.73 3.08
N SER A 39 -15.63 0.91 3.99
CA SER A 39 -15.40 2.18 4.68
C SER A 39 -14.80 3.26 3.78
N SER A 40 -14.03 2.86 2.76
CA SER A 40 -13.46 3.77 1.75
C SER A 40 -14.38 4.00 0.53
N GLY A 41 -15.59 3.43 0.54
CA GLY A 41 -16.57 3.56 -0.55
C GLY A 41 -16.21 2.80 -1.83
N ARG A 42 -15.21 1.92 -1.80
CA ARG A 42 -14.83 1.06 -2.94
C ARG A 42 -15.81 -0.10 -3.06
N LYS A 43 -16.29 -0.35 -4.28
CA LYS A 43 -17.35 -1.33 -4.56
C LYS A 43 -16.84 -2.68 -5.04
N ARG A 44 -15.51 -2.88 -5.06
CA ARG A 44 -14.89 -4.10 -5.59
C ARG A 44 -13.64 -4.48 -4.82
N VAL A 45 -13.50 -5.78 -4.55
CA VAL A 45 -12.29 -6.42 -4.02
C VAL A 45 -11.81 -7.47 -5.01
N THR A 46 -10.56 -7.38 -5.46
CA THR A 46 -9.92 -8.38 -6.31
C THR A 46 -8.89 -9.18 -5.51
N ALA A 47 -9.01 -10.50 -5.45
CA ALA A 47 -7.97 -11.36 -4.90
C ALA A 47 -6.90 -11.68 -5.97
N VAL A 48 -5.65 -11.28 -5.73
CA VAL A 48 -4.53 -11.54 -6.65
C VAL A 48 -3.76 -12.78 -6.22
N HIS A 49 -3.54 -13.72 -7.14
CA HIS A 49 -3.01 -15.05 -6.81
C HIS A 49 -2.22 -15.72 -7.95
N LYS A 50 -1.62 -16.88 -7.64
CA LYS A 50 -1.01 -17.82 -8.59
C LYS A 50 -1.44 -19.28 -8.34
N ALA A 51 -2.66 -19.47 -7.87
CA ALA A 51 -3.29 -20.78 -7.62
C ALA A 51 -3.32 -21.76 -8.81
N ASN A 52 -3.11 -21.30 -10.06
CA ASN A 52 -2.91 -22.20 -11.20
C ASN A 52 -1.62 -23.02 -11.10
N ILE A 53 -0.60 -22.48 -10.42
CA ILE A 53 0.67 -23.15 -10.12
C ILE A 53 0.65 -23.67 -8.67
N MET A 54 0.36 -22.79 -7.70
CA MET A 54 0.34 -23.09 -6.27
C MET A 54 -1.06 -23.50 -5.79
N LYS A 55 -1.52 -24.66 -6.25
CA LYS A 55 -2.91 -25.12 -6.07
C LYS A 55 -3.37 -25.19 -4.62
N MET A 56 -2.52 -25.64 -3.70
CA MET A 56 -2.90 -25.81 -2.29
C MET A 56 -2.77 -24.52 -1.48
N SER A 57 -1.63 -23.84 -1.55
CA SER A 57 -1.36 -22.64 -0.75
C SER A 57 -2.21 -21.46 -1.20
N ASP A 58 -2.11 -21.06 -2.46
CA ASP A 58 -2.94 -19.96 -2.98
C ASP A 58 -4.41 -20.37 -3.12
N GLY A 59 -4.70 -21.65 -3.36
CA GLY A 59 -6.07 -22.15 -3.32
C GLY A 59 -6.72 -21.98 -1.95
N MET A 60 -5.98 -22.20 -0.86
CA MET A 60 -6.45 -21.92 0.51
C MET A 60 -6.74 -20.43 0.72
N PHE A 61 -5.84 -19.55 0.27
CA PHE A 61 -6.04 -18.11 0.33
C PHE A 61 -7.34 -17.70 -0.40
N LEU A 62 -7.53 -18.15 -1.65
CA LEU A 62 -8.75 -17.89 -2.42
C LEU A 62 -10.00 -18.45 -1.74
N SER A 63 -9.92 -19.65 -1.16
CA SER A 63 -11.04 -20.23 -0.43
C SER A 63 -11.47 -19.36 0.76
N ALA A 64 -10.52 -18.74 1.46
CA ALA A 64 -10.83 -17.80 2.53
C ALA A 64 -11.47 -16.51 1.97
N CYS A 65 -10.93 -15.92 0.90
CA CYS A 65 -11.50 -14.74 0.26
C CYS A 65 -12.94 -14.95 -0.22
N ARG A 66 -13.22 -16.06 -0.91
CA ARG A 66 -14.57 -16.46 -1.35
C ARG A 66 -15.54 -16.69 -0.20
N GLN A 67 -15.04 -17.17 0.94
CA GLN A 67 -15.90 -17.38 2.11
C GLN A 67 -16.26 -16.04 2.76
N VAL A 68 -15.28 -15.16 2.93
CA VAL A 68 -15.49 -13.81 3.48
C VAL A 68 -16.41 -12.98 2.56
N SER A 69 -16.28 -13.09 1.25
CA SER A 69 -17.09 -12.28 0.31
C SER A 69 -18.60 -12.46 0.48
N LYS A 70 -19.04 -13.62 1.02
CA LYS A 70 -20.46 -13.91 1.30
C LYS A 70 -21.03 -12.99 2.40
N ASP A 71 -20.18 -12.49 3.29
CA ASP A 71 -20.58 -11.58 4.37
C ASP A 71 -20.73 -10.12 3.87
N PHE A 72 -20.29 -9.82 2.63
CA PHE A 72 -20.26 -8.47 2.05
C PHE A 72 -20.96 -8.44 0.68
N PRO A 73 -22.29 -8.65 0.61
CA PRO A 73 -23.02 -8.76 -0.65
C PRO A 73 -22.98 -7.49 -1.52
N ASP A 74 -22.74 -6.33 -0.91
CA ASP A 74 -22.65 -5.04 -1.61
C ASP A 74 -21.27 -4.77 -2.27
N ILE A 75 -20.31 -5.68 -2.08
CA ILE A 75 -18.95 -5.58 -2.61
C ILE A 75 -18.74 -6.66 -3.65
N SER A 76 -18.51 -6.25 -4.89
CA SER A 76 -18.18 -7.18 -5.98
C SER A 76 -16.84 -7.86 -5.70
N TYR A 77 -16.79 -9.17 -5.84
CA TYR A 77 -15.59 -9.97 -5.68
C TYR A 77 -15.15 -10.57 -7.02
N ASP A 78 -13.88 -10.38 -7.39
CA ASP A 78 -13.24 -11.05 -8.52
C ASP A 78 -11.83 -11.55 -8.15
N GLU A 79 -11.27 -12.39 -9.01
CA GLU A 79 -9.96 -13.02 -8.83
C GLU A 79 -9.11 -12.77 -10.08
N ASP A 80 -7.83 -12.48 -9.90
CA ASP A 80 -6.92 -12.30 -11.03
C ASP A 80 -5.53 -12.90 -10.77
N LEU A 81 -4.89 -13.33 -11.85
CA LEU A 81 -3.56 -13.92 -11.77
C LEU A 81 -2.51 -12.82 -11.63
N LEU A 82 -1.54 -13.04 -10.75
CA LEU A 82 -0.46 -12.08 -10.46
C LEU A 82 0.23 -11.56 -11.73
N ASP A 83 0.59 -12.44 -12.66
CA ASP A 83 1.24 -12.07 -13.92
C ASP A 83 0.33 -11.24 -14.82
N ARG A 84 -0.97 -11.56 -14.88
CA ARG A 84 -1.95 -10.76 -15.63
C ARG A 84 -2.10 -9.37 -15.02
N VAL A 85 -2.19 -9.29 -13.69
CA VAL A 85 -2.27 -8.02 -12.96
C VAL A 85 -1.04 -7.16 -13.23
N CYS A 86 0.17 -7.72 -13.11
CA CYS A 86 1.40 -7.01 -13.43
C CYS A 86 1.38 -6.47 -14.87
N LEU A 87 1.06 -7.32 -15.85
CA LEU A 87 1.00 -6.93 -17.27
C LEU A 87 -0.03 -5.83 -17.52
N GLN A 88 -1.24 -5.96 -16.94
CA GLN A 88 -2.29 -4.99 -17.15
C GLN A 88 -1.98 -3.67 -16.47
N ILE A 89 -1.45 -3.66 -15.24
CA ILE A 89 -1.15 -2.41 -14.53
C ILE A 89 -0.10 -1.57 -15.29
N VAL A 90 0.93 -2.19 -15.86
CA VAL A 90 1.94 -1.45 -16.65
C VAL A 90 1.43 -0.97 -18.01
N GLN A 91 0.40 -1.62 -18.57
CA GLN A 91 -0.22 -1.22 -19.84
C GLN A 91 -1.32 -0.17 -19.65
N ASN A 92 -2.20 -0.41 -18.68
CA ASN A 92 -3.34 0.41 -18.33
C ASN A 92 -3.77 0.13 -16.88
N PRO A 93 -3.40 0.98 -15.90
CA PRO A 93 -3.77 0.78 -14.50
C PRO A 93 -5.24 1.14 -14.21
N ALA A 94 -5.95 1.80 -15.12
CA ALA A 94 -7.31 2.30 -14.89
C ALA A 94 -8.30 1.23 -14.39
N PRO A 95 -8.29 -0.03 -14.87
CA PRO A 95 -9.17 -1.08 -14.35
C PRO A 95 -8.99 -1.36 -12.86
N TYR A 96 -7.79 -1.16 -12.31
CA TYR A 96 -7.46 -1.43 -10.89
C TYR A 96 -7.55 -0.17 -10.00
N SER A 97 -7.71 1.02 -10.59
CA SER A 97 -7.72 2.29 -9.85
C SER A 97 -8.89 2.48 -8.86
N ASN A 98 -10.02 1.80 -9.10
CA ASN A 98 -11.25 1.94 -8.29
C ASN A 98 -11.68 0.63 -7.60
N ARG A 99 -10.71 -0.13 -7.11
CA ARG A 99 -10.94 -1.37 -6.36
C ARG A 99 -9.87 -1.56 -5.28
N VAL A 100 -10.16 -2.43 -4.32
CA VAL A 100 -9.18 -2.91 -3.35
C VAL A 100 -8.59 -4.21 -3.88
N MET A 101 -7.26 -4.34 -3.84
CA MET A 101 -6.58 -5.59 -4.18
C MET A 101 -6.10 -6.25 -2.89
N VAL A 102 -6.40 -7.54 -2.73
CA VAL A 102 -5.96 -8.33 -1.57
C VAL A 102 -5.14 -9.52 -2.07
N MET A 103 -4.04 -9.82 -1.39
CA MET A 103 -3.10 -10.84 -1.85
C MET A 103 -2.17 -11.31 -0.72
N PRO A 104 -1.53 -12.49 -0.87
CA PRO A 104 -0.48 -12.95 0.02
C PRO A 104 0.76 -12.04 0.03
N ASN A 105 1.57 -12.20 1.09
CA ASN A 105 2.68 -11.32 1.45
C ASN A 105 3.58 -10.88 0.26
N LEU A 106 4.26 -11.81 -0.42
CA LEU A 106 5.20 -11.46 -1.49
C LEU A 106 4.54 -10.72 -2.66
N TYR A 107 3.29 -11.05 -2.98
CA TYR A 107 2.58 -10.41 -4.09
C TYR A 107 2.23 -8.98 -3.73
N GLY A 108 1.85 -8.77 -2.46
CA GLY A 108 1.59 -7.46 -1.90
C GLY A 108 2.81 -6.57 -2.02
N ASP A 109 3.96 -7.07 -1.57
CA ASP A 109 5.25 -6.37 -1.60
C ASP A 109 5.64 -5.92 -3.02
N ILE A 110 5.62 -6.84 -3.98
CA ILE A 110 5.97 -6.55 -5.37
C ILE A 110 4.96 -5.57 -6.00
N LEU A 111 3.66 -5.82 -5.84
CA LEU A 111 2.64 -5.00 -6.48
C LEU A 111 2.52 -3.61 -5.84
N SER A 112 2.74 -3.47 -4.53
CA SER A 112 2.71 -2.16 -3.88
C SER A 112 3.84 -1.26 -4.38
N ASP A 113 5.06 -1.79 -4.50
CA ASP A 113 6.22 -1.03 -4.99
C ASP A 113 6.08 -0.68 -6.47
N MET A 114 5.58 -1.62 -7.28
CA MET A 114 5.29 -1.37 -8.69
C MET A 114 4.23 -0.25 -8.84
N CYS A 115 3.17 -0.27 -8.02
CA CYS A 115 2.16 0.78 -8.02
C CYS A 115 2.71 2.13 -7.55
N ALA A 116 3.61 2.13 -6.55
CA ALA A 116 4.29 3.34 -6.09
C ALA A 116 5.11 3.98 -7.22
N GLY A 117 5.83 3.17 -8.01
CA GLY A 117 6.57 3.62 -9.18
C GLY A 117 5.72 4.34 -10.23
N LEU A 118 4.46 3.92 -10.42
CA LEU A 118 3.55 4.53 -11.39
C LEU A 118 3.09 5.94 -11.00
N ILE A 119 3.07 6.27 -9.71
CA ILE A 119 2.55 7.55 -9.19
C ILE A 119 3.65 8.54 -8.82
N GLY A 120 4.91 8.25 -9.15
CA GLY A 120 6.06 9.11 -8.87
C GLY A 120 7.05 8.56 -7.85
N GLY A 121 6.82 7.35 -7.32
CA GLY A 121 7.77 6.61 -6.50
C GLY A 121 7.45 6.54 -5.01
N LEU A 122 8.36 5.92 -4.26
CA LEU A 122 8.21 5.64 -2.83
C LEU A 122 8.16 6.91 -1.96
N GLY A 123 8.70 8.04 -2.42
CA GLY A 123 8.66 9.34 -1.73
C GLY A 123 7.26 9.95 -1.58
N LEU A 124 6.29 9.45 -2.35
CA LEU A 124 4.91 9.93 -2.36
C LEU A 124 3.89 8.91 -1.82
N THR A 125 4.32 7.68 -1.52
CA THR A 125 3.40 6.59 -1.24
C THR A 125 3.25 6.38 0.27
N PRO A 126 2.04 6.54 0.84
CA PRO A 126 1.82 6.25 2.26
C PRO A 126 1.58 4.76 2.51
N SER A 127 1.81 4.33 3.75
CA SER A 127 1.55 2.96 4.20
C SER A 127 1.07 2.89 5.66
N GLY A 128 0.34 1.82 5.96
CA GLY A 128 -0.15 1.49 7.30
C GLY A 128 -0.23 -0.02 7.51
N ASN A 129 0.40 -0.49 8.57
CA ASN A 129 0.34 -1.86 9.06
C ASN A 129 -0.69 -1.95 10.17
N ILE A 130 -1.78 -2.67 9.93
CA ILE A 130 -2.89 -2.78 10.86
C ILE A 130 -2.86 -4.14 11.55
N GLY A 131 -2.68 -4.14 12.86
CA GLY A 131 -2.77 -5.31 13.73
C GLY A 131 -4.05 -5.29 14.58
N ARG A 132 -4.25 -6.36 15.35
CA ARG A 132 -5.36 -6.47 16.30
C ARG A 132 -5.21 -5.49 17.47
N ASP A 133 -4.00 -5.41 18.01
CA ASP A 133 -3.72 -4.68 19.26
C ASP A 133 -2.96 -3.38 19.02
N ALA A 134 -2.36 -3.22 17.83
CA ALA A 134 -1.58 -2.05 17.45
C ALA A 134 -1.67 -1.79 15.95
N SER A 135 -1.54 -0.52 15.57
CA SER A 135 -1.41 -0.08 14.18
C SER A 135 -0.19 0.83 14.04
N ILE A 136 0.59 0.65 12.97
CA ILE A 136 1.81 1.39 12.70
C ILE A 136 1.68 2.03 11.32
N PHE A 137 1.95 3.33 11.23
CA PHE A 137 1.90 4.08 9.97
C PHE A 137 3.30 4.57 9.63
N GLU A 138 3.77 4.26 8.43
CA GLU A 138 5.16 4.48 8.04
C GLU A 138 5.28 4.89 6.57
N ALA A 139 6.42 5.49 6.21
CA ALA A 139 6.77 5.70 4.81
C ALA A 139 7.38 4.41 4.24
N VAL A 140 7.14 4.14 2.96
CA VAL A 140 7.65 2.94 2.28
C VAL A 140 9.06 3.10 1.70
N HIS A 141 9.61 4.32 1.71
CA HIS A 141 10.95 4.57 1.19
C HIS A 141 12.05 4.17 2.18
N GLY A 142 13.25 3.91 1.66
CA GLY A 142 14.44 3.63 2.48
C GLY A 142 14.96 4.83 3.27
N SER A 143 16.07 4.64 3.99
CA SER A 143 16.67 5.64 4.89
C SER A 143 17.38 6.81 4.18
N ALA A 144 17.64 6.72 2.88
CA ALA A 144 18.30 7.74 2.06
C ALA A 144 19.56 8.35 2.74
N PRO A 145 20.58 7.52 3.06
CA PRO A 145 21.73 7.94 3.88
C PRO A 145 22.60 9.00 3.21
N ASP A 146 22.56 9.07 1.88
CA ASP A 146 23.27 10.03 1.03
C ASP A 146 22.79 11.48 1.21
N ILE A 147 21.54 11.69 1.61
CA ILE A 147 20.95 13.02 1.86
C ILE A 147 20.60 13.28 3.33
N ALA A 148 20.96 12.35 4.22
CA ALA A 148 20.67 12.46 5.65
C ALA A 148 21.31 13.73 6.24
N GLY A 149 20.52 14.52 6.95
CA GLY A 149 20.97 15.78 7.56
C GLY A 149 21.13 16.96 6.59
N MET A 150 20.93 16.76 5.28
CA MET A 150 21.09 17.81 4.27
C MET A 150 19.84 18.67 4.06
N CYS A 151 18.72 18.34 4.72
CA CYS A 151 17.44 19.04 4.57
C CYS A 151 16.89 18.99 3.12
N LEU A 152 17.15 17.90 2.40
CA LEU A 152 16.71 17.68 1.02
C LEU A 152 15.60 16.61 0.90
N ALA A 153 15.28 15.92 1.99
CA ALA A 153 14.29 14.84 1.98
C ALA A 153 12.87 15.36 1.67
N ASN A 154 12.11 14.57 0.92
CA ASN A 154 10.68 14.78 0.72
C ASN A 154 9.89 14.16 1.88
N PRO A 155 9.19 14.95 2.72
CA PRO A 155 8.44 14.41 3.85
C PRO A 155 7.04 13.90 3.46
N THR A 156 6.67 13.92 2.16
CA THR A 156 5.30 13.67 1.71
C THR A 156 4.80 12.26 2.07
N ALA A 157 5.58 11.20 1.82
CA ALA A 157 5.17 9.84 2.18
C ALA A 157 4.82 9.71 3.67
N LEU A 158 5.72 10.16 4.55
CA LEU A 158 5.49 10.10 6.00
C LEU A 158 4.31 10.96 6.44
N LEU A 159 4.18 12.17 5.85
CA LEU A 159 3.04 13.05 6.11
C LEU A 159 1.73 12.36 5.73
N LEU A 160 1.63 11.79 4.53
CA LEU A 160 0.44 11.07 4.07
C LEU A 160 0.14 9.83 4.93
N SER A 161 1.17 9.11 5.40
CA SER A 161 0.98 8.00 6.37
C SER A 161 0.43 8.51 7.70
N SER A 162 0.86 9.68 8.18
CA SER A 162 0.26 10.30 9.36
C SER A 162 -1.20 10.70 9.13
N LEU A 163 -1.61 11.00 7.89
CA LEU A 163 -3.01 11.27 7.56
C LEU A 163 -3.84 9.98 7.58
N MET A 164 -3.26 8.85 7.14
CA MET A 164 -3.89 7.53 7.34
C MET A 164 -4.10 7.24 8.82
N MET A 165 -3.12 7.57 9.68
CA MET A 165 -3.24 7.46 11.13
C MET A 165 -4.38 8.33 11.68
N LEU A 166 -4.47 9.60 11.28
CA LEU A 166 -5.56 10.48 11.71
C LEU A 166 -6.93 9.91 11.32
N ARG A 167 -7.07 9.39 10.10
CA ARG A 167 -8.31 8.72 9.66
C ARG A 167 -8.62 7.47 10.49
N HIS A 168 -7.60 6.67 10.80
CA HIS A 168 -7.75 5.50 11.67
C HIS A 168 -8.21 5.87 13.09
N MET A 169 -7.85 7.06 13.58
CA MET A 169 -8.30 7.62 14.85
C MET A 169 -9.66 8.36 14.76
N ASN A 170 -10.34 8.32 13.62
CA ASN A 170 -11.57 9.09 13.31
C ASN A 170 -11.40 10.62 13.31
N LEU A 171 -10.17 11.13 13.20
CA LEU A 171 -9.83 12.55 13.09
C LEU A 171 -9.87 13.02 11.62
N ASN A 172 -10.97 12.70 10.93
CA ASN A 172 -11.11 12.85 9.47
C ASN A 172 -11.00 14.31 9.00
N GLU A 173 -11.53 15.26 9.78
CA GLU A 173 -11.47 16.69 9.42
C GLU A 173 -10.04 17.22 9.39
N TYR A 174 -9.22 16.85 10.37
CA TYR A 174 -7.80 17.22 10.42
C TYR A 174 -7.04 16.60 9.25
N ALA A 175 -7.26 15.31 8.99
CA ALA A 175 -6.65 14.62 7.87
C ALA A 175 -6.99 15.29 6.53
N ALA A 176 -8.27 15.64 6.30
CA ALA A 176 -8.72 16.27 5.07
C ALA A 176 -8.11 17.67 4.85
N LYS A 177 -8.00 18.49 5.90
CA LYS A 177 -7.38 19.82 5.81
C LYS A 177 -5.89 19.73 5.44
N ILE A 178 -5.16 18.86 6.12
CA ILE A 178 -3.71 18.68 5.87
C ILE A 178 -3.47 18.06 4.49
N GLU A 179 -4.27 17.06 4.09
CA GLU A 179 -4.18 16.42 2.77
C GLU A 179 -4.40 17.46 1.68
N LYS A 180 -5.46 18.26 1.78
CA LYS A 180 -5.74 19.32 0.80
C LYS A 180 -4.59 20.30 0.69
N ALA A 181 -4.06 20.81 1.80
CA ALA A 181 -2.92 21.72 1.79
C ALA A 181 -1.67 21.09 1.16
N THR A 182 -1.43 19.80 1.40
CA THR A 182 -0.30 19.06 0.83
C THR A 182 -0.45 18.89 -0.68
N LEU A 183 -1.59 18.36 -1.13
CA LEU A 183 -1.87 18.13 -2.56
C LEU A 183 -1.89 19.43 -3.35
N ASP A 184 -2.49 20.49 -2.81
CA ASP A 184 -2.49 21.81 -3.45
C ASP A 184 -1.08 22.40 -3.57
N THR A 185 -0.19 22.15 -2.61
CA THR A 185 1.21 22.60 -2.66
C THR A 185 1.98 21.85 -3.76
N ILE A 186 1.77 20.54 -3.87
CA ILE A 186 2.33 19.73 -4.95
C ILE A 186 1.80 20.20 -6.31
N ALA A 187 0.48 20.40 -6.43
CA ALA A 187 -0.19 20.82 -7.66
C ALA A 187 0.24 22.21 -8.13
N GLU A 188 0.55 23.13 -7.21
CA GLU A 188 1.11 24.45 -7.56
C GLU A 188 2.53 24.35 -8.14
N GLY A 189 3.31 23.33 -7.75
CA GLY A 189 4.62 23.02 -8.31
C GLY A 189 5.74 24.02 -8.00
N LYS A 190 5.46 25.11 -7.27
CA LYS A 190 6.46 26.17 -6.99
C LYS A 190 7.43 25.81 -5.87
N THR A 191 6.92 25.21 -4.80
CA THR A 191 7.71 24.83 -3.63
C THR A 191 7.59 23.33 -3.48
N ILE A 192 8.36 22.58 -4.28
CA ILE A 192 8.44 21.12 -4.27
C ILE A 192 9.91 20.68 -4.17
N THR A 193 10.14 19.50 -3.61
CA THR A 193 11.48 18.94 -3.38
C THR A 193 12.12 18.40 -4.66
N GLY A 194 13.42 18.09 -4.59
CA GLY A 194 14.22 17.71 -5.76
C GLY A 194 13.76 16.43 -6.46
N ASP A 195 13.28 15.44 -5.70
CA ASP A 195 12.69 14.19 -6.21
C ASP A 195 11.41 14.42 -7.02
N LEU A 196 10.70 15.53 -6.78
CA LEU A 196 9.55 15.98 -7.55
C LEU A 196 9.92 16.94 -8.70
N GLY A 197 11.22 17.16 -8.95
CA GLY A 197 11.73 18.06 -9.99
C GLY A 197 11.90 19.52 -9.55
N GLY A 198 11.71 19.83 -8.26
CA GLY A 198 11.89 21.18 -7.73
C GLY A 198 13.29 21.43 -7.14
N LYS A 199 13.38 22.50 -6.35
CA LYS A 199 14.61 22.93 -5.67
C LYS A 199 14.40 23.26 -4.19
N ALA A 200 13.19 23.06 -3.68
CA ALA A 200 12.87 23.40 -2.30
C ALA A 200 13.54 22.39 -1.35
N THR A 201 14.03 22.91 -0.23
CA THR A 201 14.44 22.11 0.92
C THR A 201 13.23 21.53 1.65
N THR A 202 13.45 20.51 2.49
CA THR A 202 12.42 19.93 3.37
C THR A 202 11.70 21.02 4.20
N LYS A 203 12.44 22.01 4.69
CA LYS A 203 11.90 23.12 5.51
C LYS A 203 11.00 24.05 4.69
N GLU A 204 11.45 24.45 3.51
CA GLU A 204 10.66 25.32 2.62
C GLU A 204 9.37 24.63 2.18
N TYR A 205 9.46 23.34 1.81
CA TYR A 205 8.30 22.52 1.47
C TYR A 205 7.30 22.44 2.63
N THR A 206 7.79 22.13 3.83
CA THR A 206 6.95 22.05 5.04
C THR A 206 6.30 23.39 5.36
N ALA A 207 7.05 24.50 5.26
CA ALA A 207 6.52 25.84 5.51
C ALA A 207 5.43 26.22 4.51
N ALA A 208 5.57 25.85 3.23
CA ALA A 208 4.54 26.09 2.21
C ALA A 208 3.22 25.38 2.56
N ILE A 209 3.29 24.11 2.99
CA ILE A 209 2.11 23.35 3.41
C ILE A 209 1.45 24.00 4.63
N ILE A 210 2.22 24.36 5.66
CA ILE A 210 1.69 25.03 6.87
C ILE A 210 1.03 26.36 6.54
N ASN A 211 1.67 27.19 5.70
CA ASN A 211 1.12 28.47 5.29
C ASN A 211 -0.20 28.33 4.52
N ARG A 212 -0.34 27.25 3.73
CA ARG A 212 -1.57 26.96 3.01
C ARG A 212 -2.67 26.46 3.94
N LEU A 213 -2.33 25.61 4.92
CA LEU A 213 -3.24 25.14 5.96
C LEU A 213 -3.79 26.29 6.83
N ALA A 214 -2.97 27.31 7.12
CA ALA A 214 -3.41 28.48 7.89
C ALA A 214 -4.41 29.38 7.14
N ARG A 215 -4.52 29.23 5.82
CA ARG A 215 -5.41 30.03 4.95
C ARG A 215 -6.72 29.31 4.62
N SER A 216 -6.86 28.03 5.00
CA SER A 216 -8.00 27.16 4.70
C SER A 216 -8.93 26.98 5.89
#